data_AF-A0A7V2PIU1-F1
#
_entry.id   AF-A0A7V2PIU1-F1
#
_cell.length_a   1.000
_cell.length_b   1.000
_cell.length_c   1.000
_cell.angle_alpha   90.00
_cell.angle_beta   90.00
_cell.angle_gamma   90.00
#
_symmetry.space_group_name_H-M   'P 1'
#
loop_
_entity.id
_entity.type
_entity.pdbx_description
1 polymer ?
#
loop_
_entity_poly.entity_id
_entity_poly.type
_entity_poly.pdbx_seq_one_letter_code
_entity_poly.pdbx_strand_id
1 'polypeptide(L)'
;SWGCPPSLEGCDQLTLWQAADALRKAGIFFVAAAGNDGPACDSMETPPGNYDIVFSVGAIDSAGDLADFSSRGPDTQAPDASGSPELLAPGVEVLSAWPGEQWQYSPGTSMAAPHVAGVVALMWSANPNLRGDIDATERILLETAAPYTGINDGCGVPGERPDSGAGYGIVDAYAAVQRALSPP
;
A
#
# COMPACT_ATOMS: atom_id res chain seq x y z
N SER A 1 6.35 6.77 3.32
CA SER A 1 7.27 5.64 3.13
C SER A 1 8.20 5.49 4.32
N TRP A 2 7.67 5.13 5.48
CA TRP A 2 8.41 4.90 6.72
C TRP A 2 7.60 3.94 7.59
N GLY A 3 8.25 3.37 8.59
CA GLY A 3 7.62 2.55 9.62
C GLY A 3 8.14 2.93 11.01
N CYS A 4 7.41 2.54 12.05
CA CYS A 4 7.68 2.79 13.46
C CYS A 4 7.63 1.46 14.22
N PRO A 5 8.76 0.73 14.33
CA PRO A 5 8.79 -0.53 15.05
C PRO A 5 8.32 -0.35 16.51
N PRO A 6 7.44 -1.22 17.05
CA PRO A 6 6.89 -1.07 18.41
C PRO A 6 7.94 -1.07 19.53
N SER A 7 9.16 -1.56 19.25
CA SER A 7 10.28 -1.53 20.18
C SER A 7 10.90 -0.14 20.37
N LEU A 8 10.59 0.83 19.50
CA LEU A 8 11.07 2.20 19.60
C LEU A 8 10.11 3.06 20.42
N GLU A 9 10.68 3.91 21.27
CA GLU A 9 9.91 4.88 22.05
C GLU A 9 9.08 5.79 21.13
N GLY A 10 7.78 5.92 21.42
CA GLY A 10 6.84 6.72 20.63
C GLY A 10 6.16 5.98 19.47
N CYS A 11 6.54 4.73 19.20
CA CYS A 11 5.90 3.87 18.19
C CYS A 11 4.78 2.99 18.78
N ASP A 12 4.11 3.47 19.83
CA ASP A 12 2.98 2.76 20.45
C ASP A 12 1.87 2.55 19.41
N GLN A 13 1.46 1.29 19.22
CA GLN A 13 0.53 0.93 18.15
C GLN A 13 -0.81 1.63 18.32
N LEU A 14 -1.32 1.79 19.54
CA LEU A 14 -2.61 2.43 19.76
C LEU A 14 -2.55 3.93 19.48
N THR A 15 -1.46 4.59 19.88
CA THR A 15 -1.24 6.02 19.65
C THR A 15 -1.14 6.35 18.16
N LEU A 16 -0.35 5.58 17.40
CA LEU A 16 -0.22 5.77 15.96
C LEU A 16 -1.51 5.42 15.21
N TRP A 17 -2.23 4.39 15.63
CA TRP A 17 -3.53 4.05 15.08
C TRP A 17 -4.53 5.21 15.24
N GLN A 18 -4.60 5.82 16.43
CA GLN A 18 -5.48 6.97 16.67
C GLN A 18 -5.12 8.17 15.79
N ALA A 19 -3.82 8.39 15.52
CA ALA A 19 -3.38 9.43 14.61
C ALA A 19 -3.80 9.12 13.17
N ALA A 20 -3.64 7.88 12.70
CA ALA A 20 -4.10 7.45 11.39
C ALA A 20 -5.62 7.59 11.22
N ASP A 21 -6.40 7.18 12.24
CA ASP A 21 -7.86 7.32 12.26
C ASP A 21 -8.30 8.78 12.19
N ALA A 22 -7.60 9.68 12.90
CA ALA A 22 -7.85 11.11 12.83
C ALA A 22 -7.58 11.68 11.42
N LEU A 23 -6.52 11.23 10.73
CA LEU A 23 -6.23 11.62 9.35
C LEU A 23 -7.33 11.16 8.40
N ARG A 24 -7.75 9.90 8.51
CA ARG A 24 -8.86 9.34 7.71
C ARG A 24 -10.14 10.14 7.90
N LYS A 25 -10.54 10.40 9.16
CA LYS A 25 -11.73 11.19 9.51
C LYS A 25 -11.67 12.64 9.04
N ALA A 26 -10.47 13.20 8.88
CA ALA A 26 -10.25 14.52 8.31
C ALA A 26 -10.31 14.55 6.77
N GLY A 27 -10.54 13.41 6.11
CA GLY A 27 -10.54 13.30 4.65
C GLY A 27 -9.13 13.30 4.05
N ILE A 28 -8.12 12.89 4.81
CA ILE A 28 -6.75 12.73 4.31
C ILE A 28 -6.52 11.27 3.94
N PHE A 29 -6.22 11.02 2.66
CA PHE A 29 -5.85 9.69 2.19
C PHE A 29 -4.46 9.34 2.71
N PHE A 30 -4.39 8.40 3.64
CA PHE A 30 -3.12 8.00 4.24
C PHE A 30 -2.61 6.70 3.62
N VAL A 31 -1.55 6.82 2.82
CA VAL A 31 -0.86 5.71 2.18
C VAL A 31 0.45 5.39 2.90
N ALA A 32 0.68 4.11 3.18
CA ALA A 32 1.89 3.62 3.84
C ALA A 32 2.56 2.49 3.05
N ALA A 33 3.82 2.24 3.38
CA ALA A 33 4.56 1.11 2.85
C ALA A 33 4.26 -0.12 3.71
N ALA A 34 4.08 -1.29 3.10
CA ALA A 34 3.76 -2.52 3.83
C ALA A 34 4.90 -3.03 4.74
N GLY A 35 6.14 -2.64 4.44
CA GLY A 35 7.34 -3.13 5.13
C GLY A 35 8.27 -3.88 4.18
N ASN A 36 9.49 -4.18 4.64
CA ASN A 36 10.52 -4.86 3.85
C ASN A 36 11.06 -6.12 4.56
N ASP A 37 10.23 -6.75 5.38
CA ASP A 37 10.60 -7.85 6.28
C ASP A 37 10.09 -9.22 5.79
N GLY A 38 9.65 -9.29 4.53
CA GLY A 38 9.30 -10.55 3.86
C GLY A 38 10.51 -11.48 3.65
N PRO A 39 10.28 -12.70 3.12
CA PRO A 39 9.05 -13.20 2.50
C PRO A 39 8.16 -14.03 3.44
N ALA A 40 8.46 -14.07 4.74
CA ALA A 40 7.61 -14.80 5.67
C ALA A 40 6.19 -14.19 5.69
N CYS A 41 5.17 -15.05 5.81
CA CYS A 41 3.81 -14.58 6.14
C CYS A 41 3.81 -13.94 7.53
N ASP A 42 2.86 -13.06 7.82
CA ASP A 42 2.79 -12.33 9.11
C ASP A 42 4.06 -11.48 9.36
N SER A 43 4.58 -10.84 8.30
CA SER A 43 5.78 -9.95 8.36
C SER A 43 5.44 -8.46 8.24
N MET A 44 4.16 -8.10 8.22
CA MET A 44 3.68 -6.72 8.25
C MET A 44 3.55 -6.20 9.69
N GLU A 45 4.59 -6.34 10.52
CA GLU A 45 4.47 -6.05 11.96
C GLU A 45 4.65 -4.55 12.33
N THR A 46 4.95 -3.70 11.35
CA THR A 46 5.43 -2.33 11.60
C THR A 46 4.37 -1.26 11.27
N PRO A 47 3.89 -0.51 12.27
CA PRO A 47 3.08 0.70 12.09
C PRO A 47 3.69 1.75 11.17
N PRO A 48 2.87 2.55 10.46
CA PRO A 48 1.40 2.47 10.38
C PRO A 48 0.90 1.55 9.27
N GLY A 49 1.80 0.91 8.52
CA GLY A 49 1.46 0.10 7.33
C GLY A 49 0.74 -1.21 7.64
N ASN A 50 0.57 -1.54 8.92
CA ASN A 50 -0.10 -2.73 9.40
C ASN A 50 -1.54 -2.49 9.91
N TYR A 51 -2.06 -1.27 9.80
CA TYR A 51 -3.43 -0.92 10.20
C TYR A 51 -4.39 -1.00 9.02
N ASP A 52 -5.58 -1.58 9.22
CA ASP A 52 -6.67 -1.65 8.21
C ASP A 52 -7.11 -0.26 7.70
N ILE A 53 -7.06 0.73 8.61
CA ILE A 53 -7.49 2.10 8.32
C ILE A 53 -6.49 2.88 7.45
N VAL A 54 -5.32 2.30 7.16
CA VAL A 54 -4.24 2.87 6.36
C VAL A 54 -4.10 2.09 5.07
N PHE A 55 -4.00 2.79 3.94
CA PHE A 55 -3.81 2.15 2.65
C PHE A 55 -2.34 1.74 2.47
N SER A 56 -2.03 0.50 2.79
CA SER A 56 -0.74 -0.15 2.71
C SER A 56 -0.42 -0.67 1.31
N VAL A 57 0.85 -0.58 0.93
CA VAL A 57 1.32 -0.89 -0.42
C VAL A 57 2.53 -1.82 -0.39
N GLY A 58 2.39 -2.98 -1.01
CA GLY A 58 3.45 -3.95 -1.27
C GLY A 58 4.23 -3.63 -2.56
N ALA A 59 5.36 -4.32 -2.75
CA ALA A 59 6.29 -4.05 -3.85
C ALA A 59 6.33 -5.20 -4.86
N ILE A 60 6.23 -4.86 -6.14
CA ILE A 60 6.53 -5.78 -7.26
C ILE A 60 7.79 -5.33 -8.01
N ASP A 61 8.38 -6.28 -8.71
CA ASP A 61 9.45 -6.03 -9.67
C ASP A 61 8.94 -5.72 -11.09
N SER A 62 9.87 -5.51 -12.01
CA SER A 62 9.56 -5.21 -13.42
C SER A 62 8.93 -6.37 -14.20
N ALA A 63 9.02 -7.60 -13.71
CA ALA A 63 8.34 -8.76 -14.26
C ALA A 63 6.90 -8.88 -13.75
N GLY A 64 6.53 -8.10 -12.74
CA GLY A 64 5.23 -8.15 -12.09
C GLY A 64 5.15 -9.16 -10.95
N ASP A 65 6.30 -9.71 -10.53
CA ASP A 65 6.39 -10.64 -9.41
C ASP A 65 6.52 -9.88 -8.08
N LEU A 66 5.89 -10.41 -7.04
CA LEU A 66 5.98 -9.86 -5.69
C LEU A 66 7.44 -9.93 -5.20
N ALA A 67 7.98 -8.79 -4.77
CA ALA A 67 9.36 -8.72 -4.31
C ALA A 67 9.59 -9.57 -3.05
N ASP A 68 10.70 -10.30 -2.99
CA ASP A 68 11.04 -11.16 -1.84
C ASP A 68 11.01 -10.39 -0.51
N PHE A 69 11.47 -9.14 -0.49
CA PHE A 69 11.47 -8.33 0.72
C PHE A 69 10.08 -7.79 1.10
N SER A 70 9.10 -7.71 0.20
CA SER A 70 7.82 -7.05 0.49
C SER A 70 7.12 -7.74 1.68
N SER A 71 6.79 -7.04 2.75
CA SER A 71 6.10 -7.72 3.85
C SER A 71 4.75 -8.32 3.41
N ARG A 72 4.38 -9.45 4.01
CA ARG A 72 3.11 -10.17 3.79
C ARG A 72 2.26 -10.15 5.05
N GLY A 73 0.96 -10.00 4.85
CA GLY A 73 -0.02 -10.18 5.90
C GLY A 73 -0.37 -11.66 6.16
N PRO A 74 -1.48 -11.90 6.87
CA PRO A 74 -2.10 -10.91 7.75
C PRO A 74 -1.15 -10.59 8.93
N ASP A 75 -1.14 -9.34 9.42
CA ASP A 75 -0.56 -9.04 10.74
C ASP A 75 -1.54 -9.45 11.84
N THR A 76 -1.25 -10.57 12.50
CA THR A 76 -2.10 -11.09 13.58
C THR A 76 -1.98 -10.31 14.89
N GLN A 77 -0.97 -9.44 15.00
CA GLN A 77 -0.66 -8.64 16.18
C GLN A 77 -1.15 -7.19 16.07
N ALA A 78 -1.61 -6.76 14.88
CA ALA A 78 -2.21 -5.45 14.69
C ALA A 78 -3.49 -5.31 15.55
N PRO A 79 -3.85 -4.10 16.03
CA PRO A 79 -5.04 -3.88 16.85
C PRO A 79 -6.37 -4.29 16.16
N ASP A 80 -6.37 -4.34 14.83
CA ASP A 80 -7.49 -4.73 13.98
C ASP A 80 -7.27 -6.08 13.26
N ALA A 81 -6.15 -6.77 13.52
CA ALA A 81 -5.81 -8.12 13.08
C ALA A 81 -6.06 -8.42 11.59
N SER A 82 -5.77 -7.44 10.71
CA SER A 82 -6.14 -7.50 9.29
C SER A 82 -4.97 -7.28 8.32
N GLY A 83 -3.84 -6.76 8.79
CA GLY A 83 -2.83 -6.08 7.97
C GLY A 83 -2.27 -6.94 6.84
N SER A 84 -2.83 -6.81 5.65
CA SER A 84 -2.27 -7.29 4.37
C SER A 84 -2.10 -6.06 3.49
N PRO A 85 -1.19 -6.04 2.50
CA PRO A 85 -1.12 -4.89 1.62
C PRO A 85 -2.43 -4.79 0.83
N GLU A 86 -3.02 -3.61 0.69
CA GLU A 86 -4.23 -3.41 -0.11
C GLU A 86 -3.93 -3.59 -1.59
N LEU A 87 -2.78 -3.07 -2.04
CA LEU A 87 -2.31 -3.16 -3.42
C LEU A 87 -0.80 -3.35 -3.50
N LEU A 88 -0.37 -3.79 -4.68
CA LEU A 88 1.01 -3.81 -5.12
C LEU A 88 1.30 -2.66 -6.08
N ALA A 89 2.53 -2.14 -6.02
CA ALA A 89 3.05 -1.18 -6.98
C ALA A 89 4.54 -1.41 -7.27
N PRO A 90 5.11 -0.83 -8.34
CA PRO A 90 6.53 -0.94 -8.64
C PRO A 90 7.39 -0.50 -7.46
N GLY A 91 8.21 -1.41 -6.95
CA GLY A 91 9.03 -1.17 -5.76
C GLY A 91 10.45 -1.76 -5.85
N VAL A 92 10.81 -2.47 -6.92
CA VAL A 92 12.17 -2.97 -7.14
C VAL A 92 12.84 -2.12 -8.22
N GLU A 93 14.08 -1.68 -7.96
CA GLU A 93 14.87 -0.86 -8.89
C GLU A 93 14.08 0.33 -9.46
N VAL A 94 13.46 1.12 -8.57
CA VAL A 94 12.73 2.33 -8.97
C VAL A 94 13.71 3.51 -9.01
N LEU A 95 13.80 4.19 -10.14
CA LEU A 95 14.62 5.40 -10.30
C LEU A 95 14.01 6.57 -9.53
N SER A 96 14.79 7.20 -8.67
CA SER A 96 14.37 8.39 -7.93
C SER A 96 15.46 9.45 -7.86
N ALA A 97 15.04 10.69 -7.57
CA ALA A 97 15.96 11.78 -7.26
C ALA A 97 16.65 11.51 -5.92
N TRP A 98 17.94 11.84 -5.85
CA TRP A 98 18.79 11.60 -4.69
C TRP A 98 19.57 12.86 -4.31
N PRO A 99 19.88 13.08 -3.01
CA PRO A 99 20.66 14.24 -2.58
C PRO A 99 21.94 14.43 -3.37
N GLY A 100 22.29 15.70 -3.65
CA GLY A 100 23.48 16.05 -4.44
C GLY A 100 23.27 16.01 -5.96
N GLU A 101 22.04 16.28 -6.43
CA GLU A 101 21.68 16.30 -7.87
C GLU A 101 21.89 14.94 -8.55
N GLN A 102 21.66 13.86 -7.81
CA GLN A 102 21.89 12.50 -8.28
C GLN A 102 20.58 11.79 -8.60
N TRP A 103 20.72 10.70 -9.35
CA TRP A 103 19.65 9.74 -9.61
C TRP A 103 20.09 8.38 -9.11
N GLN A 104 19.21 7.67 -8.44
CA GLN A 104 19.52 6.36 -7.89
C GLN A 104 18.33 5.42 -8.06
N TYR A 105 18.63 4.17 -8.42
CA TYR A 105 17.70 3.06 -8.32
C TYR A 105 17.71 2.52 -6.89
N SER A 106 16.54 2.34 -6.31
CA SER A 106 16.40 1.77 -4.97
C SER A 106 15.24 0.80 -4.92
N PRO A 107 15.39 -0.35 -4.24
CA PRO A 107 14.29 -1.22 -3.89
C PRO A 107 13.60 -0.76 -2.59
N GLY A 108 12.34 -1.12 -2.44
CA GLY A 108 11.57 -1.02 -1.20
C GLY A 108 10.08 -0.78 -1.44
N THR A 109 9.24 -1.23 -0.52
CA THR A 109 7.84 -0.79 -0.43
C THR A 109 7.74 0.73 -0.21
N SER A 110 8.81 1.34 0.30
CA SER A 110 9.02 2.79 0.33
C SER A 110 8.94 3.47 -1.04
N MET A 111 9.28 2.76 -2.11
CA MET A 111 9.20 3.22 -3.50
C MET A 111 7.85 2.86 -4.13
N ALA A 112 7.22 1.78 -3.69
CA ALA A 112 5.87 1.39 -4.13
C ALA A 112 4.78 2.36 -3.64
N ALA A 113 4.75 2.68 -2.34
CA ALA A 113 3.74 3.58 -1.74
C ALA A 113 3.54 4.93 -2.48
N PRO A 114 4.58 5.69 -2.88
CA PRO A 114 4.38 6.95 -3.59
C PRO A 114 3.81 6.78 -5.00
N HIS A 115 3.90 5.60 -5.64
CA HIS A 115 3.18 5.35 -6.90
C HIS A 115 1.67 5.42 -6.67
N VAL A 116 1.16 4.73 -5.64
CA VAL A 116 -0.28 4.77 -5.29
C VAL A 116 -0.70 6.17 -4.86
N ALA A 117 0.13 6.88 -4.08
CA ALA A 117 -0.11 8.29 -3.75
C ALA A 117 -0.29 9.16 -5.01
N GLY A 118 0.55 8.93 -6.03
CA GLY A 118 0.45 9.59 -7.33
C GLY A 118 -0.84 9.26 -8.07
N VAL A 119 -1.27 7.99 -8.06
CA VAL A 119 -2.54 7.58 -8.68
C VAL A 119 -3.74 8.26 -8.01
N VAL A 120 -3.77 8.34 -6.68
CA VAL A 120 -4.82 9.09 -5.96
C VAL A 120 -4.81 10.56 -6.34
N ALA A 121 -3.63 11.18 -6.43
CA ALA A 121 -3.52 12.57 -6.88
C ALA A 121 -4.03 12.76 -8.32
N LEU A 122 -3.83 11.79 -9.22
CA LEU A 122 -4.41 11.81 -10.57
C LEU A 122 -5.93 11.66 -10.53
N MET A 123 -6.47 10.73 -9.75
CA MET A 123 -7.92 10.54 -9.57
C MET A 123 -8.58 11.81 -9.03
N TRP A 124 -8.02 12.42 -7.99
CA TRP A 124 -8.54 13.64 -7.36
C TRP A 124 -8.32 14.90 -8.22
N SER A 125 -7.39 14.86 -9.15
CA SER A 125 -7.22 15.89 -10.19
C SER A 125 -8.30 15.75 -11.27
N ALA A 126 -8.58 14.53 -11.70
CA ALA A 126 -9.58 14.22 -12.72
C ALA A 126 -11.03 14.41 -12.20
N ASN A 127 -11.30 14.03 -10.96
CA ASN A 127 -12.58 14.22 -10.28
C ASN A 127 -12.36 14.83 -8.88
N PRO A 128 -12.42 16.16 -8.75
CA PRO A 128 -12.24 16.84 -7.46
C PRO A 128 -13.27 16.48 -6.38
N ASN A 129 -14.41 15.90 -6.73
CA ASN A 129 -15.42 15.48 -5.74
C ASN A 129 -14.96 14.29 -4.89
N LEU A 130 -13.91 13.56 -5.31
CA LEU A 130 -13.31 12.47 -4.53
C LEU A 130 -12.38 12.99 -3.41
N ARG A 131 -12.02 14.28 -3.41
CA ARG A 131 -11.13 14.84 -2.38
C ARG A 131 -11.82 14.81 -1.03
N GLY A 132 -11.25 14.06 -0.10
CA GLY A 132 -11.84 13.85 1.22
C GLY A 132 -12.80 12.67 1.32
N ASP A 133 -13.21 12.08 0.20
CA ASP A 133 -14.00 10.84 0.17
C ASP A 133 -13.06 9.64 0.10
N ILE A 134 -12.57 9.24 1.27
CA ILE A 134 -11.56 8.18 1.39
C ILE A 134 -12.16 6.83 0.97
N ASP A 135 -13.36 6.52 1.44
CA ASP A 135 -14.03 5.25 1.12
C ASP A 135 -14.27 5.10 -0.39
N ALA A 136 -14.72 6.15 -1.08
CA ALA A 136 -14.88 6.09 -2.53
C ALA A 136 -13.52 6.00 -3.26
N THR A 137 -12.50 6.68 -2.76
CA THR A 137 -11.14 6.64 -3.34
C THR A 137 -10.55 5.24 -3.25
N GLU A 138 -10.59 4.62 -2.07
CA GLU A 138 -10.11 3.25 -1.86
C GLU A 138 -10.90 2.26 -2.70
N ARG A 139 -12.23 2.33 -2.67
CA ARG A 139 -13.07 1.43 -3.46
C ARG A 139 -12.72 1.47 -4.95
N ILE A 140 -12.46 2.65 -5.53
CA ILE A 140 -12.04 2.75 -6.93
C ILE A 140 -10.68 2.07 -7.15
N LEU A 141 -9.69 2.32 -6.29
CA LEU A 141 -8.37 1.67 -6.38
C LEU A 141 -8.50 0.14 -6.35
N LEU A 142 -9.27 -0.40 -5.39
CA LEU A 142 -9.45 -1.84 -5.21
C LEU A 142 -10.26 -2.48 -6.35
N GLU A 143 -11.35 -1.85 -6.79
CA GLU A 143 -12.20 -2.34 -7.91
C GLU A 143 -11.42 -2.38 -9.25
N THR A 144 -10.46 -1.47 -9.43
CA THR A 144 -9.73 -1.30 -10.70
C THR A 144 -8.35 -1.95 -10.72
N ALA A 145 -7.92 -2.53 -9.60
CA ALA A 145 -6.65 -3.23 -9.51
C ALA A 145 -6.52 -4.33 -10.57
N ALA A 146 -5.38 -4.32 -11.26
CA ALA A 146 -5.04 -5.39 -12.18
C ALA A 146 -4.79 -6.68 -11.38
N PRO A 147 -5.31 -7.85 -11.81
CA PRO A 147 -5.04 -9.11 -11.15
C PRO A 147 -3.54 -9.37 -11.01
N TYR A 148 -3.08 -9.73 -9.82
CA TYR A 148 -1.74 -10.29 -9.65
C TYR A 148 -1.69 -11.70 -10.26
N THR A 149 -0.71 -11.94 -11.13
CA THR A 149 -0.52 -13.22 -11.85
C THR A 149 0.89 -13.76 -11.72
N GLY A 150 1.68 -13.18 -10.82
CA GLY A 150 3.05 -13.60 -10.53
C GLY A 150 3.11 -14.88 -9.70
N ILE A 151 4.31 -15.17 -9.20
CA ILE A 151 4.58 -16.36 -8.39
C ILE A 151 3.76 -16.34 -7.10
N ASN A 152 3.15 -17.47 -6.76
CA ASN A 152 2.52 -17.70 -5.48
C ASN A 152 3.60 -17.79 -4.38
N ASP A 153 3.53 -16.89 -3.41
CA ASP A 153 4.50 -16.80 -2.31
C ASP A 153 4.16 -17.74 -1.13
N GLY A 154 3.02 -18.42 -1.17
CA GLY A 154 2.55 -19.32 -0.13
C GLY A 154 1.85 -18.61 1.03
N CYS A 155 1.64 -17.29 0.95
CA CYS A 155 0.97 -16.49 1.95
C CYS A 155 -0.41 -16.05 1.44
N GLY A 156 -1.45 -16.78 1.85
CA GLY A 156 -2.82 -16.54 1.41
C GLY A 156 -3.37 -17.68 0.57
N VAL A 157 -4.51 -17.44 -0.08
CA VAL A 157 -5.20 -18.42 -0.93
C VAL A 157 -5.16 -17.92 -2.37
N PRO A 158 -4.60 -18.68 -3.33
CA PRO A 158 -4.54 -18.26 -4.72
C PRO A 158 -5.92 -17.89 -5.29
N GLY A 159 -6.04 -16.64 -5.74
CA GLY A 159 -7.27 -16.11 -6.33
C GLY A 159 -8.26 -15.50 -5.33
N GLU A 160 -7.98 -15.55 -4.03
CA GLU A 160 -8.72 -14.77 -3.03
C GLU A 160 -8.34 -13.29 -3.12
N ARG A 161 -9.27 -12.41 -2.72
CA ARG A 161 -9.05 -10.96 -2.65
C ARG A 161 -9.70 -10.41 -1.38
N PRO A 162 -8.94 -9.77 -0.49
CA PRO A 162 -7.48 -9.59 -0.56
C PRO A 162 -6.71 -10.91 -0.36
N ASP A 163 -5.61 -11.08 -1.08
CA ASP A 163 -4.57 -12.08 -0.80
C ASP A 163 -3.55 -11.53 0.23
N SER A 164 -2.94 -12.38 1.04
CA SER A 164 -2.06 -11.93 2.12
C SER A 164 -0.72 -11.35 1.65
N GLY A 165 -0.26 -11.71 0.46
CA GLY A 165 0.91 -11.07 -0.17
C GLY A 165 0.52 -10.02 -1.20
N ALA A 166 -0.48 -10.31 -2.03
CA ALA A 166 -0.82 -9.51 -3.21
C ALA A 166 -1.99 -8.54 -3.04
N GLY A 167 -2.71 -8.60 -1.92
CA GLY A 167 -3.87 -7.75 -1.70
C GLY A 167 -4.95 -7.93 -2.76
N TYR A 168 -5.46 -6.82 -3.27
CA TYR A 168 -6.43 -6.81 -4.38
C TYR A 168 -5.75 -6.91 -5.76
N GLY A 169 -4.42 -6.84 -5.82
CA GLY A 169 -3.63 -6.90 -7.04
C GLY A 169 -2.72 -5.69 -7.23
N ILE A 170 -2.39 -5.40 -8.48
CA ILE A 170 -1.45 -4.34 -8.87
C ILE A 170 -2.21 -3.06 -9.21
N VAL A 171 -1.75 -1.91 -8.74
CA VAL A 171 -2.35 -0.61 -9.06
C VAL A 171 -2.41 -0.38 -10.58
N ASP A 172 -3.60 -0.03 -11.10
CA ASP A 172 -3.81 0.40 -12.49
C ASP A 172 -4.23 1.87 -12.54
N ALA A 173 -3.27 2.76 -12.81
CA ALA A 173 -3.50 4.19 -12.85
C ALA A 173 -4.53 4.62 -13.91
N TYR A 174 -4.54 3.94 -15.07
CA TYR A 174 -5.44 4.29 -16.15
C TYR A 174 -6.88 3.89 -15.80
N ALA A 175 -7.09 2.64 -15.38
CA ALA A 175 -8.40 2.15 -14.99
C ALA A 175 -8.98 2.94 -13.80
N ALA A 176 -8.16 3.25 -12.80
CA ALA A 176 -8.57 4.06 -11.64
C ALA A 176 -9.03 5.47 -12.04
N VAL A 177 -8.31 6.15 -12.92
CA VAL A 177 -8.69 7.50 -13.40
C VAL A 177 -9.94 7.45 -14.28
N GLN A 178 -10.07 6.46 -15.16
CA GLN A 178 -11.29 6.28 -15.96
C GLN A 178 -12.52 6.05 -15.07
N ARG A 179 -12.36 5.22 -14.03
CA ARG A 179 -13.41 4.94 -13.05
C ARG A 179 -13.76 6.18 -12.23
N ALA A 180 -12.78 7.00 -11.86
CA ALA A 180 -13.00 8.27 -11.16
C ALA A 180 -13.81 9.28 -11.99
N LEU A 181 -13.64 9.30 -13.32
CA LEU A 181 -14.40 10.16 -14.23
C LEU A 181 -15.84 9.66 -14.49
N SER A 182 -16.09 8.36 -14.32
CA SER A 182 -17.39 7.71 -14.50
C SER A 182 -17.78 6.94 -13.23
N PRO A 183 -18.04 7.63 -12.11
CA PRO A 183 -18.52 6.98 -10.90
C PRO A 183 -19.88 6.30 -11.20
N PRO A 184 -20.17 5.17 -10.53
CA PRO A 184 -21.34 4.35 -10.82
C PRO A 184 -22.65 5.07 -10.46
#